data_AF-A0A5P8N2Z4-F1
#
_entry.id   AF-A0A5P8N2Z4-F1
#
_cell.length_a   1.000
_cell.length_b   1.000
_cell.length_c   1.000
_cell.angle_alpha   90.00
_cell.angle_beta   90.00
_cell.angle_gamma   90.00
#
_symmetry.space_group_name_H-M   'P 1'
#
loop_
_entity.id
_entity.type
_entity.pdbx_description
1 polymer ?
#
loop_
_entity_poly.entity_id
_entity_poly.type
_entity_poly.pdbx_seq_one_letter_code
_entity_poly.pdbx_strand_id
1 'polypeptide(L)'
;MAKAQAAAYCGLTPSGFSAWVKAGIVPGPIPGTQRYDRKAIDAALDRHSGIVAPAEPTSYDPLEEWLKERGHPAHSGAGRPLRR
;
A
#
# COMPACT_ATOMS: atom_id res chain seq x y z
N MET A 1 -10.96 -3.32 15.60
CA MET A 1 -10.53 -2.78 16.91
C MET A 1 -11.66 -1.97 17.53
N ALA A 2 -11.89 -2.00 18.86
CA ALA A 2 -12.87 -1.11 19.52
C ALA A 2 -12.26 0.29 19.77
N LYS A 3 -13.10 1.31 20.00
CA LYS A 3 -12.61 2.70 20.22
C LYS A 3 -11.57 2.83 21.33
N ALA A 4 -11.78 2.18 22.47
CA ALA A 4 -10.83 2.22 23.59
C ALA A 4 -9.48 1.60 23.22
N GLN A 5 -9.48 0.51 22.44
CA GLN A 5 -8.26 -0.12 21.94
C GLN A 5 -7.55 0.78 20.91
N ALA A 6 -8.31 1.46 20.05
CA ALA A 6 -7.75 2.39 19.07
C ALA A 6 -7.12 3.62 19.74
N ALA A 7 -7.78 4.16 20.76
CA ALA A 7 -7.23 5.24 21.57
C ALA A 7 -5.94 4.81 22.27
N ALA A 8 -5.94 3.65 22.94
CA ALA A 8 -4.76 3.11 23.59
C ALA A 8 -3.61 2.85 22.60
N TYR A 9 -3.92 2.36 21.39
CA TYR A 9 -2.95 2.17 20.32
C TYR A 9 -2.27 3.48 19.90
N CYS A 10 -3.02 4.58 19.86
CA CYS A 10 -2.49 5.92 19.56
C CYS A 10 -1.84 6.61 20.78
N GLY A 11 -1.77 5.95 21.94
CA GLY A 11 -1.28 6.58 23.19
C GLY A 11 -2.21 7.66 23.75
N LEU A 12 -3.51 7.61 23.44
CA LEU A 12 -4.50 8.62 23.81
C LEU A 12 -5.60 8.07 24.73
N THR A 13 -6.29 8.97 25.42
CA THR A 13 -7.57 8.68 26.06
C THR A 13 -8.68 8.54 25.00
N PRO A 14 -9.80 7.85 25.30
CA PRO A 14 -10.92 7.73 24.36
C PRO A 14 -11.52 9.08 23.92
N SER A 15 -11.50 10.10 24.78
CA SER A 15 -11.93 11.46 24.45
C SER A 15 -10.92 12.15 23.52
N GLY A 16 -9.62 12.04 23.81
CA GLY A 16 -8.56 12.56 22.94
C GLY A 16 -8.59 11.94 21.54
N PHE A 17 -8.78 10.62 21.47
CA PHE A 17 -8.97 9.94 20.19
C PHE A 17 -10.21 10.45 19.42
N SER A 18 -11.30 10.78 20.12
CA SER A 18 -12.48 11.38 19.49
C SER A 18 -12.21 12.76 18.92
N ALA A 19 -11.36 13.55 19.59
CA ALA A 19 -10.96 14.86 19.10
C ALA A 19 -10.12 14.72 17.82
N TRP A 20 -9.21 13.75 17.76
CA TRP A 20 -8.42 13.45 16.55
C TRP A 20 -9.28 12.99 15.38
N VAL A 21 -10.28 12.13 15.63
CA VAL A 21 -11.25 11.73 14.60
C VAL A 21 -12.00 12.96 14.06
N LYS A 22 -12.45 13.87 14.93
CA LYS A 22 -13.14 15.12 14.52
C LYS A 22 -12.22 16.07 13.76
N ALA A 23 -10.94 16.12 14.14
CA ALA A 23 -9.92 16.93 13.46
C ALA A 23 -9.45 16.33 12.13
N GLY A 24 -9.85 15.09 11.81
CA GLY A 24 -9.44 14.40 10.58
C GLY A 24 -8.01 13.86 10.61
N ILE A 25 -7.37 13.78 11.78
CA ILE A 25 -6.01 13.25 11.95
C ILE A 25 -6.00 11.72 11.79
N VAL A 26 -7.04 11.05 12.33
CA VAL A 26 -7.25 9.61 12.22
C VAL A 26 -8.63 9.32 11.65
N PRO A 27 -8.84 8.18 10.97
CA PRO A 27 -10.13 7.88 10.34
C PRO A 27 -11.21 7.59 11.38
N GLY A 28 -12.46 7.84 10.99
CA GLY A 28 -13.64 7.40 11.72
C GLY A 28 -13.79 5.87 11.73
N PRO A 29 -14.81 5.34 12.45
CA PRO A 29 -15.11 3.92 12.43
C PRO A 29 -15.50 3.45 11.02
N ILE A 30 -15.24 2.18 10.73
CA ILE A 30 -15.60 1.55 9.45
C ILE A 30 -17.12 1.70 9.26
N PRO A 31 -17.59 2.24 8.12
CA PRO A 31 -19.01 2.46 7.86
C PRO A 31 -19.86 1.22 8.15
N GLY A 32 -21.01 1.42 8.82
CA GLY A 32 -21.87 0.32 9.26
C GLY A 32 -21.39 -0.42 10.51
N THR A 33 -20.25 -0.03 11.10
CA THR A 33 -19.73 -0.62 12.33
C THR A 33 -19.30 0.44 13.34
N GLN A 34 -18.98 0.01 14.55
CA GLN A 34 -18.28 0.82 15.57
C GLN A 34 -16.80 0.43 15.70
N ARG A 35 -16.26 -0.30 14.70
CA ARG A 35 -14.89 -0.82 14.72
C ARG A 35 -13.96 0.12 13.97
N TYR A 36 -12.72 0.17 14.44
CA TYR A 36 -11.61 0.86 13.79
C TYR A 36 -10.68 -0.14 13.14
N ASP A 37 -10.13 0.25 11.99
CA ASP A 37 -9.09 -0.46 11.26
C ASP A 37 -7.72 0.08 11.70
N ARG A 38 -6.80 -0.80 12.09
CA ARG A 38 -5.46 -0.43 12.54
C ARG A 38 -4.60 0.12 11.40
N LYS A 39 -4.63 -0.51 10.22
CA LYS A 39 -3.87 -0.08 9.05
C LYS A 39 -4.33 1.28 8.57
N ALA A 40 -5.64 1.55 8.63
CA ALA A 40 -6.18 2.85 8.26
C ALA A 40 -5.73 3.96 9.23
N ILE A 41 -5.59 3.65 10.52
CA ILE A 41 -5.03 4.57 11.52
C ILE A 41 -3.55 4.85 11.19
N ASP A 42 -2.74 3.81 11.01
CA ASP A 42 -1.31 3.96 10.68
C ASP A 42 -1.14 4.81 9.40
N ALA A 43 -1.86 4.49 8.33
CA ALA A 43 -1.81 5.22 7.07
C ALA A 43 -2.29 6.68 7.18
N ALA A 44 -3.15 7.02 8.14
CA ALA A 44 -3.54 8.41 8.39
C ALA A 44 -2.45 9.17 9.15
N LEU A 45 -1.81 8.52 10.13
CA LEU A 45 -0.69 9.09 10.86
C LEU A 45 0.54 9.30 9.98
N ASP A 46 0.85 8.36 9.10
CA ASP A 46 1.93 8.49 8.11
C ASP A 46 1.70 9.72 7.21
N ARG A 47 0.49 9.84 6.65
CA ARG A 47 0.10 11.01 5.86
C ARG A 47 0.20 12.32 6.64
N HIS A 48 -0.23 12.32 7.90
CA HIS A 48 -0.21 13.52 8.74
C HIS A 48 1.22 13.92 9.17
N SER A 49 2.11 12.94 9.33
CA SER A 49 3.53 13.16 9.65
C SER A 49 4.40 13.46 8.43
N GLY A 50 3.83 13.44 7.22
CA GLY A 50 4.57 13.63 5.98
C GLY A 50 5.41 12.40 5.59
N ILE A 51 5.21 11.25 6.25
CA ILE A 51 5.76 9.98 5.83
C ILE A 51 4.94 9.53 4.62
N VAL A 52 5.48 9.78 3.43
CA VAL A 52 5.01 9.09 2.23
C VAL A 52 5.44 7.64 2.43
N ALA A 53 4.47 6.75 2.67
CA ALA A 53 4.74 5.32 2.68
C ALA A 53 5.64 5.02 1.48
N PRO A 54 6.78 4.30 1.67
CA PRO A 54 7.65 4.00 0.55
C PRO A 54 6.75 3.45 -0.55
N ALA A 55 6.79 4.09 -1.74
CA ALA A 55 6.20 3.49 -2.92
C ALA A 55 6.65 2.03 -2.88
N GLU A 56 5.69 1.08 -3.00
CA GLU A 56 5.99 -0.35 -2.99
C GLU A 56 7.33 -0.54 -3.70
N PRO A 57 8.31 -1.24 -3.09
CA PRO A 57 9.61 -1.39 -3.70
C PRO A 57 9.33 -1.81 -5.14
N THR A 58 9.61 -0.90 -6.10
CA THR A 58 9.39 -1.13 -7.53
C THR A 58 9.84 -2.54 -7.74
N SER A 59 8.90 -3.45 -8.01
CA SER A 59 9.15 -4.88 -7.91
C SER A 59 10.45 -5.15 -8.63
N TYR A 60 11.52 -5.37 -7.86
CA TYR A 60 12.81 -5.69 -8.41
C TYR A 60 12.62 -7.13 -8.84
N ASP A 61 12.07 -7.30 -10.04
CA ASP A 61 11.96 -8.61 -10.67
C ASP A 61 13.33 -8.86 -11.30
N PRO A 62 14.19 -9.69 -10.67
CA PRO A 62 15.51 -9.96 -11.19
C PRO A 62 15.43 -10.61 -12.59
N LEU A 63 14.28 -11.20 -12.93
CA LEU A 63 14.01 -11.73 -14.26
C LEU A 63 13.87 -10.61 -15.29
N GLU A 64 13.17 -9.51 -14.98
CA GLU A 64 13.02 -8.37 -15.91
C GLU A 64 14.37 -7.69 -16.24
N GLU A 65 15.25 -7.53 -15.26
CA GLU A 65 16.60 -7.01 -15.49
C GLU A 65 17.43 -7.96 -16.35
N TRP A 66 17.39 -9.26 -16.06
CA TRP A 66 18.10 -10.28 -16.85
C TRP A 66 17.61 -10.34 -18.30
N LEU A 67 16.30 -10.21 -18.55
CA LEU A 67 15.72 -10.17 -19.90
C LEU A 67 16.09 -8.90 -20.66
N LYS A 68 16.16 -7.73 -20.00
CA LYS A 68 16.63 -6.48 -20.61
C LYS A 68 18.10 -6.56 -21.00
N GLU A 69 18.94 -7.14 -20.16
CA GLU A 69 20.39 -7.22 -20.39
C GLU A 69 20.75 -8.22 -21.49
N ARG A 70 20.00 -9.32 -21.61
CA ARG A 70 20.34 -10.39 -22.56
C ARG A 70 19.60 -10.35 -23.89
N GLY A 71 18.54 -9.55 -23.99
CA GLY A 71 17.73 -9.44 -25.20
C GLY A 71 16.98 -10.76 -25.47
N HIS A 72 15.66 -10.70 -25.50
CA HIS A 72 14.83 -11.79 -25.99
C HIS A 72 15.44 -12.38 -27.29
N PRO A 73 15.76 -13.69 -27.38
CA PRO A 73 16.00 -14.28 -28.68
C PRO A 73 14.67 -14.18 -29.41
N ALA A 74 14.56 -13.18 -30.30
CA ALA A 74 13.51 -13.17 -31.30
C ALA A 74 13.61 -14.51 -31.99
N HIS A 75 12.60 -15.36 -31.78
CA HIS A 75 12.44 -16.58 -32.54
C HIS A 75 12.25 -16.13 -33.99
N SER A 76 13.37 -15.97 -34.70
CA SER A 76 13.43 -15.68 -36.13
C SER A 76 12.95 -16.95 -36.82
N GLY A 77 11.63 -17.09 -36.89
CA GLY A 77 10.95 -18.01 -37.78
C GLY A 77 11.19 -17.55 -39.22
N ALA A 78 12.40 -17.79 -39.73
CA ALA A 78 12.68 -17.72 -41.15
C ALA A 78 12.00 -18.93 -41.81
N GLY A 79 10.71 -18.76 -42.13
CA GLY A 79 9.98 -19.66 -43.02
C GLY A 79 10.70 -19.72 -44.37
N ARG A 80 11.40 -20.83 -44.62
CA ARG A 80 12.06 -21.12 -45.88
C ARG A 80 11.00 -21.33 -46.96
N PRO A 81 10.98 -20.57 -48.07
CA PRO A 81 9.97 -20.79 -49.10
C PRO A 81 10.28 -22.07 -49.87
N LEU A 82 9.29 -22.96 -49.97
CA LEU A 82 9.32 -24.11 -50.86
C LEU A 82 9.27 -23.60 -52.31
N ARG A 83 10.36 -23.83 -53.07
CA ARG A 83 10.38 -23.57 -54.51
C ARG A 83 9.58 -24.67 -55.23
N ARG A 84 8.72 -24.21 -56.14
CA ARG A 84 7.93 -25.04 -57.08
C ARG A 84 8.81 -25.68 -58.14
#